data_AF-A0A816LUQ3-F1
#
_entry.id   AF-A0A816LUQ3-F1
#
_cell.length_a   1.000
_cell.length_b   1.000
_cell.length_c   1.000
_cell.angle_alpha   90.00
_cell.angle_beta   90.00
_cell.angle_gamma   90.00
#
_symmetry.space_group_name_H-M   'P 1'
#
loop_
_entity.id
_entity.type
_entity.pdbx_description
1 polymer ?
#
loop_
_entity_poly.entity_id
_entity_poly.type
_entity_poly.pdbx_seq_one_letter_code
_entity_poly.pdbx_strand_id
1 'polypeptide(L)'
;MNSIEEIDFLIKIFPRLTYLKVDLMNKIDYEKLFRHYAIEFYSIQYFIINGQFPFSGLNNLLSCLPQLRHISIEAFVNSNDTVKTDDLSYCIQLPYLKYVSCKLNSIDFNKFEDIIKKYFNYVEILRLTTNSDETYLNAKRWQQLIVSHIPYLRIFDMKYQGSIGNKHDIIKQFS
;
A
#
# COMPACT_ATOMS: atom_id res chain seq x y z
N MET A 1 -0.19 26.93 -7.30
CA MET A 1 -1.02 25.74 -7.53
C MET A 1 -0.73 24.77 -6.41
N ASN A 2 -1.76 24.17 -5.83
CA ASN A 2 -1.56 23.07 -4.90
C ASN A 2 -1.20 21.82 -5.72
N SER A 3 -0.32 20.95 -5.20
CA SER A 3 0.18 19.75 -5.90
C SER A 3 -0.92 18.83 -6.44
N ILE A 4 -2.14 18.92 -5.89
CA ILE A 4 -3.33 18.19 -6.35
C ILE A 4 -3.85 18.73 -7.70
N GLU A 5 -3.94 20.06 -7.84
CA GLU A 5 -4.42 20.69 -9.08
C GLU A 5 -3.48 20.40 -10.26
N GLU A 6 -2.19 20.23 -9.96
CA GLU A 6 -1.18 19.82 -10.94
C GLU A 6 -1.38 18.37 -11.40
N ILE A 7 -1.68 17.45 -10.48
CA ILE A 7 -1.95 16.04 -10.80
C ILE A 7 -3.22 15.93 -11.67
N ASP A 8 -4.29 16.60 -11.28
CA ASP A 8 -5.55 16.60 -12.03
C ASP A 8 -5.37 17.16 -13.45
N PHE A 9 -4.60 18.24 -13.58
CA PHE A 9 -4.26 18.85 -14.86
C PHE A 9 -3.47 17.89 -15.76
N LEU A 10 -2.47 17.21 -15.20
CA LEU A 10 -1.64 16.26 -15.94
C LEU A 10 -2.46 15.09 -16.47
N ILE A 11 -3.41 14.55 -15.69
CA ILE A 11 -4.22 13.41 -16.12
C ILE A 11 -5.19 13.80 -17.24
N LYS A 12 -5.77 15.00 -17.16
CA LYS A 12 -6.66 15.52 -18.22
C LYS A 12 -5.93 15.71 -19.55
N ILE A 13 -4.67 16.14 -19.50
CA ILE A 13 -3.87 16.38 -20.72
C ILE A 13 -3.27 15.08 -21.27
N PHE A 14 -2.95 14.13 -20.40
CA PHE A 14 -2.30 12.88 -20.77
C PHE A 14 -3.19 11.67 -20.43
N PRO A 15 -4.28 11.42 -21.20
CA PRO A 15 -5.22 10.33 -20.91
C PRO A 15 -4.58 8.93 -21.02
N ARG A 16 -3.42 8.83 -21.70
CA ARG A 16 -2.64 7.60 -21.86
C ARG A 16 -1.48 7.48 -20.88
N LEU A 17 -1.42 8.34 -19.86
CA LEU A 17 -0.36 8.28 -18.85
C LEU A 17 -0.43 6.91 -18.16
N THR A 18 0.64 6.13 -18.26
CA THR A 18 0.72 4.81 -17.61
C THR A 18 1.59 4.84 -16.35
N TYR A 19 2.40 5.89 -16.19
CA TYR A 19 3.33 6.06 -15.08
C TYR A 19 3.08 7.41 -14.43
N LEU A 20 2.84 7.41 -13.12
CA LEU A 20 2.69 8.62 -12.33
C LEU A 20 3.53 8.49 -11.06
N LYS A 21 4.36 9.50 -10.82
CA LYS A 21 5.14 9.67 -9.61
C LYS A 21 4.77 10.99 -8.96
N VAL A 22 4.50 10.97 -7.67
CA VAL A 22 4.10 12.13 -6.87
C VAL A 22 5.00 12.26 -5.65
N ASP A 23 5.51 13.46 -5.41
CA ASP A 23 6.27 13.81 -4.21
C ASP A 23 5.37 14.60 -3.23
N LEU A 24 4.91 13.93 -2.16
CA LEU A 24 4.08 14.50 -1.10
C LEU A 24 4.98 15.16 -0.05
N MET A 25 5.39 16.40 -0.31
CA MET A 25 6.30 17.16 0.57
C MET A 25 5.62 17.72 1.84
N ASN A 26 4.29 17.80 1.88
CA ASN A 26 3.53 18.34 3.02
C ASN A 26 2.39 17.39 3.39
N LYS A 27 1.74 17.58 4.56
CA LYS A 27 0.44 16.98 4.90
C LYS A 27 -0.61 17.41 3.88
N ILE A 28 -0.55 16.81 2.70
CA ILE A 28 -1.51 17.02 1.65
C ILE A 28 -2.80 16.42 2.16
N ASP A 29 -3.86 17.18 1.99
CA ASP A 29 -5.25 16.79 2.19
C ASP A 29 -5.55 15.72 1.12
N TYR A 30 -5.03 14.51 1.31
CA TYR A 30 -5.16 13.35 0.41
C TYR A 30 -6.62 13.03 0.12
N GLU A 31 -7.51 13.43 1.01
CA GLU A 31 -8.95 13.41 0.80
C GLU A 31 -9.36 14.24 -0.42
N LYS A 32 -8.69 15.34 -0.74
CA LYS A 32 -8.97 16.12 -1.95
C LYS A 32 -8.46 15.44 -3.23
N LEU A 33 -7.37 14.66 -3.17
CA LEU A 33 -6.88 13.89 -4.31
C LEU A 33 -7.90 12.85 -4.80
N PHE A 34 -8.66 12.25 -3.87
CA PHE A 34 -9.51 11.09 -4.19
C PHE A 34 -11.01 11.30 -3.97
N ARG A 35 -11.46 12.27 -3.14
CA ARG A 35 -12.90 12.55 -2.92
C ARG A 35 -13.52 13.43 -4.00
N HIS A 36 -12.76 14.37 -4.57
CA HIS A 36 -13.37 15.36 -5.46
C HIS A 36 -13.54 14.89 -6.90
N TYR A 37 -12.89 13.78 -7.24
CA TYR A 37 -12.98 13.29 -8.58
C TYR A 37 -12.95 11.78 -8.60
N ALA A 38 -13.99 11.20 -9.19
CA ALA A 38 -13.86 9.98 -9.96
C ALA A 38 -12.90 10.23 -11.15
N ILE A 39 -11.66 10.65 -10.87
CA ILE A 39 -10.63 10.74 -11.89
C ILE A 39 -10.36 9.31 -12.32
N GLU A 40 -10.63 9.12 -13.60
CA GLU A 40 -10.32 7.94 -14.37
C GLU A 40 -8.80 7.77 -14.49
N PHE A 41 -8.11 7.41 -13.41
CA PHE A 41 -6.72 6.92 -13.48
C PHE A 41 -6.66 5.51 -14.10
N TYR A 42 -7.62 5.18 -14.98
CA TYR A 42 -7.79 3.87 -15.58
C TYR A 42 -6.57 3.43 -16.38
N SER A 43 -5.76 4.35 -16.90
CA SER A 43 -4.57 4.02 -17.68
C SER A 43 -3.31 3.82 -16.84
N ILE A 44 -3.31 4.23 -15.57
CA ILE A 44 -2.12 4.16 -14.71
C ILE A 44 -1.81 2.71 -14.34
N GLN A 45 -0.59 2.30 -14.66
CA GLN A 45 -0.03 0.99 -14.37
C GLN A 45 1.08 1.06 -13.33
N TYR A 46 1.76 2.20 -13.22
CA TYR A 46 2.86 2.43 -12.28
C TYR A 46 2.57 3.67 -11.46
N PHE A 47 2.41 3.49 -10.16
CA PHE A 47 2.15 4.59 -9.25
C PHE A 47 3.18 4.64 -8.12
N ILE A 48 3.89 5.76 -8.02
CA ILE A 48 4.92 5.97 -7.00
C ILE A 48 4.56 7.20 -6.17
N ILE A 49 4.46 6.99 -4.85
CA ILE A 49 4.26 8.04 -3.87
C ILE A 49 5.54 8.15 -3.05
N ASN A 50 6.24 9.25 -3.24
CA ASN A 50 7.30 9.69 -2.35
C ASN A 50 6.68 10.57 -1.27
N GLY A 51 7.05 10.36 -0.02
CA GLY A 51 6.49 11.02 1.15
C GLY A 51 5.53 10.16 1.98
N GLN A 52 4.90 10.80 2.96
CA GLN A 52 3.98 10.15 3.88
C GLN A 52 2.58 10.02 3.27
N PHE A 53 2.03 8.82 3.33
CA PHE A 53 0.68 8.52 2.86
C PHE A 53 -0.14 7.88 4.00
N PRO A 54 -1.36 8.35 4.28
CA PRO A 54 -2.21 7.78 5.32
C PRO A 54 -2.65 6.37 4.94
N PHE A 55 -2.49 5.42 5.85
CA PHE A 55 -2.90 4.05 5.59
C PHE A 55 -4.42 3.92 5.31
N SER A 56 -5.24 4.77 5.94
CA SER A 56 -6.69 4.83 5.75
C SER A 56 -7.11 5.16 4.30
N GLY A 57 -6.31 5.93 3.57
CA GLY A 57 -6.58 6.34 2.20
C GLY A 57 -6.28 5.27 1.15
N LEU A 58 -5.64 4.16 1.53
CA LEU A 58 -5.16 3.15 0.58
C LEU A 58 -6.30 2.51 -0.22
N ASN A 59 -7.44 2.24 0.43
CA ASN A 59 -8.60 1.64 -0.23
C ASN A 59 -9.13 2.54 -1.35
N ASN A 60 -9.25 3.85 -1.09
CA ASN A 60 -9.72 4.84 -2.05
C ASN A 60 -8.72 5.05 -3.18
N LEU A 61 -7.42 4.98 -2.87
CA LEU A 61 -6.39 5.06 -3.90
C LEU A 61 -6.48 3.86 -4.87
N LEU A 62 -6.53 2.65 -4.32
CA LEU A 62 -6.54 1.43 -5.12
C LEU A 62 -7.83 1.28 -5.93
N SER A 63 -8.96 1.81 -5.44
CA SER A 63 -10.23 1.77 -6.17
C SER A 63 -10.21 2.59 -7.46
N CYS A 64 -9.42 3.65 -7.51
CA CYS A 64 -9.28 4.51 -8.68
C CYS A 64 -8.28 3.96 -9.72
N LEU A 65 -7.54 2.90 -9.42
CA LEU A 65 -6.41 2.41 -10.22
C LEU A 65 -6.57 0.93 -10.64
N PRO A 66 -7.60 0.55 -11.42
CA PRO A 66 -7.87 -0.86 -11.71
C PRO A 66 -6.86 -1.52 -12.67
N GLN A 67 -6.07 -0.74 -13.42
CA GLN A 67 -4.98 -1.25 -14.28
C GLN A 67 -3.62 -1.25 -13.59
N LEU A 68 -3.57 -0.96 -12.28
CA LEU A 68 -2.32 -0.85 -11.54
C LEU A 68 -1.55 -2.16 -11.58
N ARG A 69 -0.29 -2.07 -11.98
CA ARG A 69 0.68 -3.18 -12.00
C ARG A 69 1.72 -3.05 -10.90
N HIS A 70 2.04 -1.82 -10.56
CA HIS A 70 3.12 -1.48 -9.65
C HIS A 70 2.69 -0.32 -8.76
N ILE A 71 2.79 -0.52 -7.45
CA ILE A 71 2.65 0.53 -6.47
C ILE A 71 3.89 0.59 -5.57
N SER A 72 4.40 1.79 -5.36
CA SER A 72 5.47 2.04 -4.39
C SER A 72 5.10 3.24 -3.52
N ILE A 73 5.03 3.06 -2.21
CA ILE A 73 4.70 4.10 -1.24
C ILE A 73 5.86 4.22 -0.25
N GLU A 74 6.50 5.38 -0.22
CA GLU A 74 7.68 5.60 0.61
C GLU A 74 7.41 5.37 2.10
N ALA A 75 6.29 5.89 2.62
CA ALA A 75 5.94 5.73 4.03
C ALA A 75 4.43 5.78 4.26
N PHE A 76 3.85 4.67 4.67
CA PHE A 76 2.54 4.69 5.31
C PHE A 76 2.64 5.28 6.72
N VAL A 77 1.64 6.09 7.07
CA VAL A 77 1.45 6.64 8.41
C VAL A 77 0.06 6.30 8.92
N ASN A 78 -0.05 6.03 10.21
CA ASN A 78 -1.35 5.85 10.86
C ASN A 78 -2.01 7.23 11.00
N SER A 79 -3.09 7.48 10.27
CA SER A 79 -3.88 8.70 10.45
C SER A 79 -4.86 8.49 11.60
N ASN A 80 -4.96 9.45 12.52
CA ASN A 80 -6.04 9.50 13.52
C ASN A 80 -7.40 9.83 12.89
N ASP A 81 -7.41 10.18 11.61
CA ASP A 81 -8.61 10.53 10.88
C ASP A 81 -9.51 9.29 10.80
N THR A 82 -10.65 9.41 11.47
CA THR A 82 -11.80 8.51 11.32
C THR A 82 -12.39 8.71 9.94
N VAL A 83 -11.62 8.37 8.90
CA VAL A 83 -12.20 8.16 7.59
C VAL A 83 -13.11 6.97 7.80
N LYS A 84 -14.41 7.25 7.94
CA LYS A 84 -15.44 6.25 7.71
C LYS A 84 -15.10 5.72 6.34
N THR A 85 -14.55 4.50 6.30
CA THR A 85 -14.49 3.74 5.06
C THR A 85 -15.94 3.58 4.70
N ASP A 86 -16.48 4.51 3.92
CA ASP A 86 -17.75 4.29 3.27
C ASP A 86 -17.61 2.93 2.62
N ASP A 87 -18.64 2.14 2.89
CA ASP A 87 -18.77 0.73 2.64
C ASP A 87 -18.80 0.50 1.12
N LEU A 88 -17.69 0.81 0.44
CA LEU A 88 -17.36 0.39 -0.90
C LEU A 88 -17.06 -1.11 -0.79
N SER A 89 -18.15 -1.81 -0.50
CA SER A 89 -18.42 -3.24 -0.47
C SER A 89 -18.22 -3.90 -1.84
N TYR A 90 -17.83 -3.12 -2.85
CA TYR A 90 -17.29 -3.65 -4.08
C TYR A 90 -15.88 -4.16 -3.80
N CYS A 91 -15.74 -5.47 -3.80
CA CYS A 91 -14.47 -6.17 -3.76
C CYS A 91 -13.71 -5.83 -5.06
N ILE A 92 -12.94 -4.74 -5.05
CA ILE A 92 -12.15 -4.33 -6.21
C ILE A 92 -11.00 -5.30 -6.34
N GLN A 93 -11.06 -6.11 -7.39
CA GLN A 93 -9.96 -6.97 -7.77
C GLN A 93 -8.93 -6.15 -8.54
N LEU A 94 -7.66 -6.35 -8.21
CA LEU A 94 -6.52 -5.76 -8.94
C LEU A 94 -5.75 -6.89 -9.66
N PRO A 95 -6.32 -7.49 -10.72
CA PRO A 95 -5.73 -8.65 -11.39
C PRO A 95 -4.34 -8.39 -11.98
N TYR A 96 -4.05 -7.11 -12.25
CA TYR A 96 -2.80 -6.68 -12.83
C TYR A 96 -1.74 -6.29 -11.79
N LEU A 97 -2.10 -6.13 -10.51
CA LEU A 97 -1.17 -5.66 -9.48
C LEU A 97 -0.16 -6.76 -9.16
N LYS A 98 1.07 -6.59 -9.64
CA LYS A 98 2.16 -7.56 -9.50
C LYS A 98 3.23 -7.13 -8.49
N TYR A 99 3.42 -5.83 -8.32
CA TYR A 99 4.49 -5.29 -7.49
C TYR A 99 3.94 -4.32 -6.45
N VAL A 100 4.25 -4.59 -5.19
CA VAL A 100 3.97 -3.71 -4.06
C VAL A 100 5.27 -3.46 -3.30
N SER A 101 5.58 -2.19 -3.07
CA SER A 101 6.67 -1.77 -2.18
C SER A 101 6.17 -0.72 -1.22
N CYS A 102 6.35 -0.93 0.09
CA CYS A 102 6.00 0.11 1.06
C CYS A 102 6.80 0.05 2.35
N LYS A 103 6.89 1.21 3.02
CA LYS A 103 7.30 1.29 4.42
C LYS A 103 6.08 1.45 5.31
N LEU A 104 5.96 0.64 6.35
CA LEU A 104 4.85 0.57 7.27
C LEU A 104 5.26 1.19 8.60
N ASN A 105 5.22 2.52 8.70
CA ASN A 105 5.59 3.21 9.94
C ASN A 105 4.40 3.17 10.91
N SER A 106 4.55 2.45 12.04
CA SER A 106 3.51 2.36 13.06
C SER A 106 2.18 1.78 12.56
N ILE A 107 2.23 0.90 11.56
CA ILE A 107 1.07 0.16 11.05
C ILE A 107 1.06 -1.24 11.66
N ASP A 108 0.04 -1.53 12.45
CA ASP A 108 -0.20 -2.85 13.04
C ASP A 108 -0.37 -3.92 11.96
N PHE A 109 0.16 -5.11 12.21
CA PHE A 109 0.12 -6.22 11.26
C PHE A 109 -1.31 -6.63 10.91
N ASN A 110 -2.27 -6.61 11.85
CA ASN A 110 -3.65 -7.01 11.55
C ASN A 110 -4.25 -6.09 10.48
N LYS A 111 -4.03 -4.77 10.61
CA LYS A 111 -4.49 -3.80 9.60
C LYS A 111 -3.86 -4.05 8.23
N PHE A 112 -2.58 -4.41 8.20
CA PHE A 112 -1.89 -4.69 6.94
C PHE A 112 -2.31 -6.04 6.34
N GLU A 113 -2.54 -7.03 7.18
CA GLU A 113 -3.07 -8.34 6.79
C GLU A 113 -4.43 -8.21 6.10
N ASP A 114 -5.31 -7.34 6.60
CA ASP A 114 -6.62 -7.08 5.97
C ASP A 114 -6.48 -6.51 4.54
N ILE A 115 -5.50 -5.62 4.33
CA ILE A 115 -5.18 -5.09 2.99
C ILE A 115 -4.67 -6.19 2.07
N ILE A 116 -3.76 -7.04 2.57
CA ILE A 116 -3.24 -8.18 1.80
C ILE A 116 -4.39 -9.06 1.33
N LYS A 117 -5.26 -9.47 2.25
CA LYS A 117 -6.40 -10.36 1.98
C LYS A 117 -7.34 -9.77 0.94
N LYS A 118 -7.49 -8.44 0.92
CA LYS A 118 -8.41 -7.75 0.03
C LYS A 118 -7.85 -7.51 -1.38
N TYR A 119 -6.56 -7.14 -1.50
CA TYR A 119 -6.04 -6.57 -2.76
C TYR A 119 -4.86 -7.32 -3.37
N PHE A 120 -4.13 -8.14 -2.59
CA PHE A 120 -2.81 -8.63 -3.03
C PHE A 120 -2.85 -10.05 -3.59
N ASN A 121 -4.03 -10.57 -3.91
CA ASN A 121 -4.21 -11.93 -4.41
C ASN A 121 -3.41 -12.26 -5.69
N TYR A 122 -3.00 -11.28 -6.49
CA TYR A 122 -2.21 -11.47 -7.71
C TYR A 122 -0.78 -10.93 -7.63
N VAL A 123 -0.35 -10.45 -6.45
CA VAL A 123 0.98 -9.86 -6.23
C VAL A 123 2.05 -10.94 -6.35
N GLU A 124 3.08 -10.63 -7.13
CA GLU A 124 4.24 -11.50 -7.35
C GLU A 124 5.47 -11.03 -6.56
N ILE A 125 5.54 -9.72 -6.28
CA ILE A 125 6.66 -9.09 -5.57
C ILE A 125 6.10 -8.20 -4.46
N LEU A 126 6.44 -8.54 -3.22
CA LEU A 126 6.09 -7.78 -2.04
C LEU A 126 7.37 -7.37 -1.31
N ARG A 127 7.61 -6.05 -1.26
CA ARG A 127 8.74 -5.45 -0.54
C ARG A 127 8.24 -4.57 0.60
N LEU A 128 8.67 -4.87 1.81
CA LEU A 128 8.19 -4.21 3.01
C LEU A 128 9.34 -3.72 3.87
N THR A 129 9.18 -2.56 4.48
CA THR A 129 10.02 -2.11 5.59
C THR A 129 9.14 -1.71 6.76
N THR A 130 9.41 -2.17 7.96
CA THR A 130 8.64 -1.84 9.18
C THR A 130 9.56 -1.69 10.38
N ASN A 131 9.15 -0.95 11.41
CA ASN A 131 9.98 -0.67 12.58
C ASN A 131 9.25 -0.76 13.93
N SER A 132 7.95 -1.05 13.95
CA SER A 132 7.11 -0.75 15.12
C SER A 132 6.41 -1.95 15.74
N ASP A 133 6.24 -3.05 15.00
CA ASP A 133 5.39 -4.16 15.41
C ASP A 133 6.13 -5.49 15.23
N GLU A 134 6.48 -6.12 16.35
CA GLU A 134 7.17 -7.41 16.39
C GLU A 134 6.34 -8.55 15.79
N THR A 135 5.02 -8.40 15.66
CA THR A 135 4.17 -9.44 15.04
C THR A 135 4.50 -9.65 13.56
N TYR A 136 5.13 -8.67 12.90
CA TYR A 136 5.71 -8.85 11.56
C TYR A 136 6.85 -9.87 11.53
N LEU A 137 7.48 -10.19 12.66
CA LEU A 137 8.54 -11.20 12.76
C LEU A 137 7.98 -12.63 12.90
N ASN A 138 6.66 -12.80 13.00
CA ASN A 138 6.03 -14.11 13.11
C ASN A 138 6.02 -14.84 11.75
N ALA A 139 7.02 -15.70 11.55
CA ALA A 139 7.20 -16.46 10.31
C ALA A 139 6.00 -17.36 9.97
N LYS A 140 5.40 -18.02 10.97
CA LYS A 140 4.24 -18.90 10.77
C LYS A 140 3.02 -18.14 10.25
N ARG A 141 2.79 -16.94 10.78
CA ARG A 141 1.70 -16.06 10.35
C ARG A 141 1.89 -15.61 8.91
N TRP A 142 3.12 -15.21 8.53
CA TRP A 142 3.46 -14.90 7.15
C TRP A 142 3.25 -16.09 6.22
N GLN A 143 3.74 -17.27 6.60
CA GLN A 143 3.56 -18.49 5.81
C GLN A 143 2.09 -18.78 5.54
N GLN A 144 1.24 -18.72 6.59
CA GLN A 144 -0.19 -18.93 6.45
C GLN A 144 -0.81 -17.90 5.52
N LEU A 145 -0.48 -16.61 5.70
CA LEU A 145 -1.02 -15.52 4.89
C LEU A 145 -0.62 -15.65 3.40
N ILE A 146 0.65 -15.95 3.12
CA ILE A 146 1.16 -16.09 1.75
C ILE A 146 0.46 -17.27 1.05
N VAL A 147 0.41 -18.44 1.69
CA VAL A 147 -0.20 -19.64 1.10
C VAL A 147 -1.70 -19.43 0.83
N SER A 148 -2.40 -18.71 1.70
CA SER A 148 -3.86 -18.55 1.61
C SER A 148 -4.31 -17.37 0.75
N HIS A 149 -3.57 -16.26 0.73
CA HIS A 149 -4.06 -14.99 0.15
C HIS A 149 -3.11 -14.35 -0.86
N ILE A 150 -1.86 -14.82 -1.02
CA ILE A 150 -0.90 -14.29 -2.00
C ILE A 150 -0.23 -15.44 -2.77
N PRO A 151 -1.00 -16.35 -3.40
CA PRO A 151 -0.46 -17.61 -3.91
C PRO A 151 0.53 -17.45 -5.07
N TYR A 152 0.55 -16.29 -5.74
CA TYR A 152 1.48 -15.99 -6.84
C TYR A 152 2.76 -15.30 -6.37
N LEU A 153 2.99 -15.14 -5.06
CA LEU A 153 4.17 -14.46 -4.54
C LEU A 153 5.45 -15.23 -4.89
N ARG A 154 6.37 -14.55 -5.58
CA ARG A 154 7.68 -15.08 -6.01
C ARG A 154 8.83 -14.45 -5.24
N ILE A 155 8.69 -13.18 -4.88
CA ILE A 155 9.70 -12.43 -4.14
C ILE A 155 9.03 -11.80 -2.94
N PHE A 156 9.48 -12.21 -1.75
CA PHE A 156 9.15 -11.57 -0.49
C PHE A 156 10.43 -11.00 0.12
N ASP A 157 10.50 -9.67 0.24
CA ASP A 157 11.63 -8.97 0.84
C ASP A 157 11.10 -8.11 1.99
N MET A 158 11.49 -8.45 3.21
CA MET A 158 11.04 -7.75 4.41
C MET A 158 12.26 -7.24 5.19
N LYS A 159 12.26 -5.95 5.48
CA LYS A 159 13.25 -5.29 6.33
C LYS A 159 12.59 -4.84 7.64
N TYR A 160 13.07 -5.39 8.75
CA TYR A 160 12.68 -4.95 10.09
C TYR A 160 13.74 -4.00 10.64
N GLN A 161 13.35 -2.79 11.00
CA GLN A 161 14.23 -1.74 11.55
C GLN A 161 13.94 -1.43 13.02
N GLY A 162 13.08 -2.21 13.68
CA GLY A 162 12.77 -2.05 15.10
C GLY A 162 13.83 -2.63 16.01
N SER A 163 13.84 -2.18 17.26
CA SER A 163 14.64 -2.76 18.33
C SER A 163 14.06 -4.13 18.67
N ILE A 164 14.74 -5.20 18.28
CA ILE A 164 14.36 -6.56 18.67
C ILE A 164 14.61 -6.71 20.17
N GLY A 165 13.56 -6.88 20.97
CA GLY A 165 13.69 -7.35 22.35
C GLY A 165 14.37 -8.73 22.38
N ASN A 166 15.37 -8.90 23.25
CA ASN A 166 16.16 -10.12 23.51
C ASN A 166 16.20 -11.17 22.37
N LYS A 167 17.32 -11.19 21.62
CA LYS A 167 17.66 -12.10 20.51
C LYS A 167 17.42 -13.62 20.73
N HIS A 168 17.13 -14.06 21.95
CA HIS A 168 16.99 -15.47 22.31
C HIS A 168 15.68 -16.12 21.85
N ASP A 169 14.59 -15.35 21.66
CA ASP A 169 13.28 -15.93 21.30
C ASP A 169 13.06 -16.07 19.78
N ILE A 170 13.85 -15.38 18.96
CA ILE A 170 13.69 -15.40 17.49
C ILE A 170 14.22 -16.71 16.89
N ILE A 171 15.33 -17.26 17.41
CA ILE A 171 15.94 -18.47 16.84
C ILE A 171 15.00 -19.67 16.96
N LYS A 172 14.11 -19.69 17.97
CA LYS A 172 13.08 -20.73 18.14
C LYS A 172 11.91 -20.64 17.17
N GLN A 173 11.70 -19.51 16.48
CA GLN A 173 10.61 -19.36 15.50
C GLN A 173 11.01 -19.80 14.09
N PHE A 174 12.31 -20.02 13.85
CA PHE A 174 12.87 -20.44 12.56
C PHE A 174 13.45 -21.87 12.57
N SER A 175 13.41 -22.56 13.71
CA SER A 175 13.79 -23.97 13.89
C SER A 175 12.56 -24.86 14.01
#